data_AF-A0A534Y8S5-F1
#
_entry.id   AF-A0A534Y8S5-F1
#
_cell.length_a   1.000
_cell.length_b   1.000
_cell.length_c   1.000
_cell.angle_alpha   90.00
_cell.angle_beta   90.00
_cell.angle_gamma   90.00
#
_symmetry.space_group_name_H-M   'P 1'
#
loop_
_entity.id
_entity.type
_entity.pdbx_description
1 polymer ?
#
loop_
_entity_poly.entity_id
_entity_poly.type
_entity_poly.pdbx_seq_one_letter_code
_entity_poly.pdbx_strand_id
1 'polypeptide(L)'
;MTRDLRAVFDHLTTKECGSFPSYMQEVERLIGEARDSIYIATDFPAHGVWTDRGRYGGYVKALENRKAERVRRGHALDIQILTLDAESRERALETRFPETRWKDYVKKGGFTRSRRMYEELENTQVPDARAGFLAEMAERQTRAFDADLRFAQRWQHRGLMPVYLWIVDGEKAVFAIPSFGDQQTEYGFVTEEQGLVQALLSVWSRYVERADRVASGPSLVKAS
;
A
#
# COMPACT_ATOMS: atom_id res chain seq x y z
N MET A 1 17.50 27.46 -13.55
CA MET A 1 16.82 27.35 -12.25
C MET A 1 17.86 27.47 -11.15
N THR A 2 17.81 28.55 -10.37
CA THR A 2 18.82 28.95 -9.39
C THR A 2 18.69 28.16 -8.07
N ARG A 3 19.82 27.91 -7.41
CA ARG A 3 19.95 27.16 -6.14
C ARG A 3 19.00 27.64 -5.03
N ASP A 4 18.62 28.92 -5.02
CA ASP A 4 17.74 29.53 -4.01
C ASP A 4 16.31 29.00 -3.99
N LEU A 5 15.72 28.67 -5.15
CA LEU A 5 14.36 28.12 -5.18
C LEU A 5 14.30 26.72 -4.56
N ARG A 6 15.34 25.90 -4.74
CA ARG A 6 15.43 24.58 -4.10
C ARG A 6 15.48 24.71 -2.58
N ALA A 7 16.21 25.68 -2.04
CA ALA A 7 16.27 25.94 -0.60
C ALA A 7 14.90 26.36 -0.02
N VAL A 8 14.11 27.16 -0.75
CA VAL A 8 12.74 27.53 -0.34
C VAL A 8 11.78 26.34 -0.37
N PHE A 9 11.88 25.48 -1.40
CA PHE A 9 11.13 24.21 -1.43
C PHE A 9 11.60 23.23 -0.35
N ASP A 10 12.86 23.30 0.09
CA ASP A 10 13.39 22.50 1.19
C ASP A 10 12.80 22.85 2.56
N HIS A 11 12.19 24.03 2.69
CA HIS A 11 11.47 24.47 3.89
C HIS A 11 9.97 24.14 3.91
N LEU A 12 9.41 23.59 2.83
CA LEU A 12 8.04 23.07 2.87
C LEU A 12 8.01 21.75 3.63
N THR A 13 7.35 21.75 4.78
CA THR A 13 7.13 20.55 5.62
C THR A 13 6.25 19.51 4.95
N THR A 14 5.49 19.90 3.92
CA THR A 14 4.64 19.02 3.10
C THR A 14 4.95 19.23 1.62
N LYS A 15 5.21 18.14 0.87
CA LYS A 15 5.56 18.20 -0.56
C LYS A 15 4.89 17.09 -1.35
N GLU A 16 4.50 17.38 -2.58
CA GLU A 16 4.10 16.34 -3.54
C GLU A 16 5.31 15.46 -3.89
N CYS A 17 5.14 14.14 -3.87
CA CYS A 17 6.17 13.16 -4.22
C CYS A 17 5.81 12.31 -5.45
N GLY A 18 4.93 12.86 -6.30
CA GLY A 18 4.57 12.34 -7.61
C GLY A 18 3.42 11.34 -7.58
N SER A 19 3.10 10.79 -8.76
CA SER A 19 1.99 9.86 -8.92
C SER A 19 2.40 8.41 -8.69
N PHE A 20 1.42 7.55 -8.40
CA PHE A 20 1.64 6.10 -8.34
C PHE A 20 2.17 5.56 -9.68
N PRO A 21 3.19 4.66 -9.70
CA PRO A 21 3.86 4.05 -8.54
C PRO A 21 5.09 4.81 -8.02
N SER A 22 5.40 6.00 -8.55
CA SER A 22 6.63 6.75 -8.26
C SER A 22 6.81 7.05 -6.78
N TYR A 23 5.76 7.53 -6.10
CA TYR A 23 5.83 7.90 -4.67
C TYR A 23 6.16 6.72 -3.74
N MET A 24 6.05 5.46 -4.20
CA MET A 24 6.40 4.29 -3.38
C MET A 24 7.87 4.30 -2.95
N GLN A 25 8.76 5.00 -3.66
CA GLN A 25 10.13 5.21 -3.22
C GLN A 25 10.21 6.01 -1.92
N GLU A 26 9.35 7.01 -1.76
CA GLU A 26 9.25 7.76 -0.49
C GLU A 26 8.65 6.91 0.62
N VAL A 27 7.71 6.01 0.30
CA VAL A 27 7.18 5.03 1.26
C VAL A 27 8.28 4.09 1.76
N GLU A 28 9.09 3.54 0.87
CA GLU A 28 10.23 2.69 1.25
C GLU A 28 11.25 3.44 2.10
N ARG A 29 11.56 4.70 1.75
CA ARG A 29 12.44 5.57 2.56
C ARG A 29 11.85 5.81 3.95
N LEU A 30 10.57 6.14 4.02
CA LEU A 30 9.83 6.38 5.26
C LEU A 30 9.90 5.15 6.19
N ILE A 31 9.67 3.95 5.65
CA ILE A 31 9.76 2.69 6.40
C ILE A 31 11.17 2.50 6.97
N GLY A 32 12.21 2.84 6.22
CA GLY A 32 13.60 2.78 6.68
C GLY A 32 13.90 3.69 7.89
N GLU A 33 13.14 4.76 8.06
CA GLU A 33 13.30 5.72 9.15
C GLU A 33 12.55 5.30 10.45
N ALA A 34 11.52 4.45 10.34
CA ALA A 34 10.62 4.08 11.44
C ALA A 34 11.31 3.45 12.65
N ARG A 35 11.00 3.89 13.87
CA ARG A 35 11.65 3.43 15.11
C ARG A 35 10.72 2.56 15.93
N ASP A 36 9.51 3.02 16.17
CA ASP A 36 8.62 2.46 17.19
C ASP A 36 7.30 2.00 16.60
N SER A 37 6.77 2.71 15.60
CA SER A 37 5.51 2.34 14.95
C SER A 37 5.44 2.67 13.46
N ILE A 38 4.70 1.84 12.73
CA ILE A 38 4.26 2.09 11.35
C ILE A 38 2.75 1.84 11.28
N TYR A 39 1.99 2.84 10.87
CA TYR A 39 0.56 2.74 10.58
C TYR A 39 0.33 2.83 9.08
N ILE A 40 -0.34 1.84 8.52
CA ILE A 40 -0.61 1.74 7.09
C ILE A 40 -2.12 1.66 6.88
N ALA A 41 -2.65 2.44 5.95
CA ALA A 41 -4.03 2.32 5.47
C ALA A 41 -4.05 2.36 3.94
N THR A 42 -4.56 1.30 3.30
CA THR A 42 -4.71 1.21 1.83
C THR A 42 -6.02 0.52 1.49
N ASP A 43 -6.52 0.69 0.26
CA ASP A 43 -7.67 -0.08 -0.21
C ASP A 43 -7.35 -1.59 -0.31
N PHE A 44 -6.13 -1.90 -0.75
CA PHE A 44 -5.66 -3.26 -1.03
C PHE A 44 -4.44 -3.66 -0.17
N PRO A 45 -4.41 -4.89 0.39
CA PRO A 45 -3.23 -5.46 1.02
C PRO A 45 -2.02 -5.53 0.08
N ALA A 46 -2.26 -5.92 -1.16
CA ALA A 46 -1.24 -6.01 -2.21
C ALA A 46 -1.16 -4.70 -3.02
N HIS A 47 -1.06 -3.56 -2.33
CA HIS A 47 -1.04 -2.24 -3.00
C HIS A 47 0.04 -2.19 -4.07
N GLY A 48 -0.36 -1.96 -5.32
CA GLY A 48 0.54 -1.88 -6.46
C GLY A 48 1.09 -3.20 -7.01
N VAL A 49 0.67 -4.36 -6.48
CA VAL A 49 1.19 -5.67 -6.90
C VAL A 49 1.03 -5.94 -8.40
N TRP A 50 -0.07 -5.49 -8.99
CA TRP A 50 -0.34 -5.63 -10.41
C TRP A 50 0.50 -4.65 -11.23
N THR A 51 0.48 -3.37 -10.85
CA THR A 51 1.10 -2.30 -11.63
C THR A 51 2.62 -2.45 -11.70
N ASP A 52 3.26 -2.76 -10.57
CA ASP A 52 4.70 -2.98 -10.46
C ASP A 52 4.99 -4.02 -9.36
N ARG A 53 5.00 -5.30 -9.74
CA ARG A 53 5.22 -6.42 -8.83
C ARG A 53 6.60 -6.39 -8.17
N GLY A 54 7.59 -5.81 -8.84
CA GLY A 54 8.94 -5.61 -8.31
C GLY A 54 8.93 -4.64 -7.14
N ARG A 55 8.31 -3.47 -7.31
CA ARG A 55 8.15 -2.47 -6.23
C ARG A 55 7.32 -3.01 -5.06
N TYR A 56 6.24 -3.74 -5.33
CA TYR A 56 5.49 -4.38 -4.24
C TYR A 56 6.38 -5.33 -3.41
N GLY A 57 7.22 -6.14 -4.07
CA GLY A 57 8.20 -6.99 -3.38
C GLY A 57 9.21 -6.19 -2.56
N GLY A 58 9.69 -5.06 -3.08
CA GLY A 58 10.55 -4.11 -2.36
C GLY A 58 9.88 -3.55 -1.11
N TYR A 59 8.62 -3.11 -1.24
CA TYR A 59 7.79 -2.60 -0.14
C TYR A 59 7.61 -3.61 1.00
N VAL A 60 7.17 -4.84 0.71
CA VAL A 60 7.01 -5.89 1.73
C VAL A 60 8.35 -6.20 2.41
N LYS A 61 9.41 -6.36 1.60
CA LYS A 61 10.75 -6.65 2.11
C LYS A 61 11.30 -5.51 2.99
N ALA A 62 10.99 -4.25 2.69
CA ALA A 62 11.37 -3.10 3.51
C ALA A 62 10.74 -3.18 4.90
N LEU A 63 9.43 -3.49 4.97
CA LEU A 63 8.71 -3.69 6.24
C LEU A 63 9.29 -4.84 7.06
N GLU A 64 9.48 -6.01 6.44
CA GLU A 64 10.04 -7.20 7.09
C GLU A 64 11.44 -6.95 7.63
N ASN A 65 12.31 -6.39 6.79
CA ASN A 65 13.70 -6.10 7.16
C ASN A 65 13.76 -5.08 8.29
N ARG A 66 12.94 -4.03 8.24
CA ARG A 66 12.94 -3.01 9.27
C ARG A 66 12.46 -3.59 10.60
N LYS A 67 11.39 -4.38 10.60
CA LYS A 67 10.92 -5.08 11.80
C LYS A 67 11.99 -6.00 12.39
N ALA A 68 12.62 -6.82 11.55
CA ALA A 68 13.68 -7.74 11.99
C ALA A 68 14.93 -7.00 12.51
N GLU A 69 15.33 -5.89 11.88
CA GLU A 69 16.41 -5.03 12.35
C GLU A 69 16.11 -4.46 13.75
N ARG A 70 14.93 -3.89 13.95
CA ARG A 70 14.51 -3.29 15.21
C ARG A 70 14.48 -4.33 16.34
N VAL A 71 13.89 -5.50 16.10
CA VAL A 71 13.90 -6.63 17.05
C VAL A 71 15.32 -7.06 17.43
N ARG A 72 16.25 -7.18 16.46
CA ARG A 72 17.67 -7.52 16.75
C ARG A 72 18.38 -6.49 17.63
N ARG A 73 17.94 -5.23 17.57
CA ARG A 73 18.47 -4.13 18.41
C ARG A 73 17.76 -4.01 19.76
N GLY A 74 16.86 -4.94 20.10
CA GLY A 74 16.13 -4.92 21.37
C GLY A 74 14.98 -3.91 21.43
N HIS A 75 14.59 -3.32 20.29
CA HIS A 75 13.47 -2.39 20.21
C HIS A 75 12.40 -2.96 19.28
N ALA A 76 11.31 -3.50 19.81
CA ALA A 76 10.24 -4.03 18.96
C ALA A 76 9.60 -2.90 18.13
N LEU A 77 9.42 -3.13 16.83
CA LEU A 77 8.68 -2.23 15.94
C LEU A 77 7.25 -2.71 15.79
N ASP A 78 6.28 -1.87 16.15
CA ASP A 78 4.87 -2.14 15.88
C ASP A 78 4.54 -1.77 14.42
N ILE A 79 3.85 -2.69 13.74
CA ILE A 79 3.38 -2.44 12.37
C ILE A 79 1.91 -2.81 12.35
N GLN A 80 1.07 -1.84 12.01
CA GLN A 80 -0.37 -1.99 11.90
C GLN A 80 -0.82 -1.67 10.49
N ILE A 81 -1.59 -2.57 9.90
CA ILE A 81 -2.06 -2.47 8.53
C ILE A 81 -3.57 -2.55 8.52
N LEU A 82 -4.20 -1.53 7.98
CA LEU A 82 -5.62 -1.44 7.74
C LEU A 82 -5.88 -1.53 6.24
N THR A 83 -6.74 -2.47 5.85
CA THR A 83 -7.17 -2.64 4.46
C THR A 83 -8.67 -2.73 4.36
N LEU A 84 -9.24 -2.66 3.17
CA LEU A 84 -10.65 -3.00 2.98
C LEU A 84 -10.91 -4.48 3.25
N ASP A 85 -12.11 -4.85 3.68
CA ASP A 85 -12.55 -6.25 3.78
C ASP A 85 -12.70 -6.92 2.40
N ALA A 86 -12.93 -8.23 2.37
CA ALA A 86 -13.00 -8.98 1.10
C ALA A 86 -14.08 -8.43 0.14
N GLU A 87 -15.29 -8.19 0.63
CA GLU A 87 -16.42 -7.68 -0.16
C GLU A 87 -16.12 -6.28 -0.73
N SER A 88 -15.51 -5.39 0.07
CA SER A 88 -15.17 -4.04 -0.35
C SER A 88 -13.98 -4.02 -1.32
N ARG A 89 -13.02 -4.93 -1.17
CA ARG A 89 -11.93 -5.12 -2.13
C ARG A 89 -12.43 -5.59 -3.49
N GLU A 90 -13.37 -6.53 -3.54
CA GLU A 90 -13.99 -6.98 -4.79
C GLU A 90 -14.69 -5.84 -5.52
N ARG A 91 -15.52 -5.06 -4.81
CA ARG A 91 -16.18 -3.86 -5.37
C ARG A 91 -15.18 -2.82 -5.86
N ALA A 92 -14.08 -2.61 -5.11
CA ALA A 92 -13.02 -1.72 -5.50
C ALA A 92 -12.29 -2.20 -6.77
N LEU A 93 -12.06 -3.51 -6.92
CA LEU A 93 -11.46 -4.08 -8.15
C LEU A 93 -12.39 -3.93 -9.35
N GLU A 94 -13.69 -4.16 -9.17
CA GLU A 94 -14.67 -3.99 -10.25
C GLU A 94 -14.74 -2.54 -10.74
N THR A 95 -14.70 -1.60 -9.81
CA THR A 95 -14.63 -0.16 -10.09
C THR A 95 -13.30 0.21 -10.75
N ARG A 96 -12.20 -0.39 -10.28
CA ARG A 96 -10.85 -0.16 -10.80
C ARG A 96 -10.70 -0.63 -12.24
N PHE A 97 -11.31 -1.75 -12.58
CA PHE A 97 -11.23 -2.35 -13.91
C PHE A 97 -12.64 -2.55 -14.48
N PRO A 98 -13.32 -1.49 -14.97
CA PRO A 98 -14.69 -1.60 -15.45
C PRO A 98 -14.78 -2.37 -16.77
N GLU A 99 -15.86 -3.13 -16.97
CA GLU A 99 -16.14 -3.91 -18.20
C GLU A 99 -16.07 -3.03 -19.46
N THR A 100 -16.59 -1.80 -19.37
CA THR A 100 -16.63 -0.82 -20.47
C THR A 100 -15.25 -0.49 -21.05
N ARG A 101 -14.17 -0.69 -20.28
CA ARG A 101 -12.79 -0.39 -20.69
C ARG A 101 -11.91 -1.64 -20.78
N TRP A 102 -12.46 -2.84 -20.51
CA TRP A 102 -11.69 -4.08 -20.51
C TRP A 102 -10.97 -4.35 -21.84
N LYS A 103 -11.66 -4.09 -22.96
CA LYS A 103 -11.05 -4.24 -24.30
C LYS A 103 -9.84 -3.34 -24.50
N ASP A 104 -9.87 -2.12 -23.97
CA ASP A 104 -8.76 -1.17 -24.07
C ASP A 104 -7.57 -1.62 -23.22
N TYR A 105 -7.83 -2.11 -22.02
CA TYR A 105 -6.82 -2.68 -21.14
C TYR A 105 -6.07 -3.85 -21.78
N VAL A 106 -6.78 -4.77 -22.43
CA VAL A 106 -6.20 -5.95 -23.07
C VAL A 106 -5.51 -5.59 -24.40
N LYS A 107 -6.13 -4.76 -25.26
CA LYS A 107 -5.64 -4.52 -26.63
C LYS A 107 -4.64 -3.38 -26.79
N LYS A 108 -4.73 -2.31 -26.01
CA LYS A 108 -3.89 -1.10 -26.20
C LYS A 108 -2.55 -1.18 -25.48
N GLY A 109 -2.15 -2.37 -25.02
CA GLY A 109 -0.91 -2.58 -24.28
C GLY A 109 -0.89 -1.93 -22.89
N GLY A 110 -2.04 -1.50 -22.37
CA GLY A 110 -2.16 -0.81 -21.08
C GLY A 110 -1.62 -1.61 -19.90
N PHE A 111 -1.55 -2.93 -20.03
CA PHE A 111 -0.97 -3.83 -19.04
C PHE A 111 0.21 -4.64 -19.54
N THR A 112 0.73 -4.48 -20.77
CA THR A 112 1.74 -5.44 -21.28
C THR A 112 2.97 -5.52 -20.39
N ARG A 113 3.42 -4.38 -19.86
CA ARG A 113 4.55 -4.35 -18.92
C ARG A 113 4.17 -4.93 -17.55
N SER A 114 3.05 -4.49 -16.97
CA SER A 114 2.58 -4.91 -15.65
C SER A 114 2.24 -6.40 -15.61
N ARG A 115 1.47 -6.89 -16.59
CA ARG A 115 1.14 -8.30 -16.79
C ARG A 115 2.38 -9.15 -16.92
N ARG A 116 3.29 -8.81 -17.85
CA ARG A 116 4.52 -9.57 -18.07
C ARG A 116 5.32 -9.68 -16.76
N MET A 117 5.52 -8.56 -16.07
CA MET A 117 6.26 -8.54 -14.81
C MET A 117 5.55 -9.35 -13.72
N TYR A 118 4.22 -9.27 -13.63
CA TYR A 118 3.42 -10.04 -12.69
C TYR A 118 3.52 -11.55 -12.98
N GLU A 119 3.24 -11.97 -14.21
CA GLU A 119 3.28 -13.36 -14.66
C GLU A 119 4.67 -13.98 -14.49
N GLU A 120 5.75 -13.23 -14.80
CA GLU A 120 7.13 -13.68 -14.59
C GLU A 120 7.46 -13.86 -13.10
N LEU A 121 7.05 -12.94 -12.22
CA LEU A 121 7.40 -12.98 -10.79
C LEU A 121 6.49 -13.85 -9.93
N GLU A 122 5.24 -14.04 -10.34
CA GLU A 122 4.27 -14.93 -9.67
C GLU A 122 4.24 -16.33 -10.33
N ASN A 123 4.98 -16.53 -11.43
CA ASN A 123 5.01 -17.78 -12.19
C ASN A 123 3.61 -18.30 -12.52
N THR A 124 2.76 -17.41 -13.05
CA THR A 124 1.35 -17.67 -13.35
C THR A 124 0.98 -17.11 -14.72
N GLN A 125 -0.21 -17.46 -15.22
CA GLN A 125 -0.82 -16.85 -16.41
C GLN A 125 -2.11 -16.17 -16.02
N VAL A 126 -2.22 -14.88 -16.32
CA VAL A 126 -3.39 -14.09 -16.00
C VAL A 126 -4.42 -14.25 -17.11
N PRO A 127 -5.70 -14.57 -16.80
CA PRO A 127 -6.72 -14.73 -17.82
C PRO A 127 -7.01 -13.45 -18.61
N ASP A 128 -7.25 -13.58 -19.92
CA ASP A 128 -7.69 -12.47 -20.78
C ASP A 128 -9.16 -12.06 -20.52
N ALA A 129 -9.95 -12.98 -19.96
CA ALA A 129 -11.32 -12.70 -19.56
C ALA A 129 -11.32 -11.89 -18.25
N ARG A 130 -12.07 -10.77 -18.22
CA ARG A 130 -12.14 -9.87 -17.06
C ARG A 130 -12.45 -10.60 -15.77
N ALA A 131 -13.45 -11.49 -15.78
CA ALA A 131 -13.83 -12.24 -14.59
C ALA A 131 -12.66 -13.08 -14.03
N GLY A 132 -11.88 -13.72 -14.91
CA GLY A 132 -10.70 -14.48 -14.52
C GLY A 132 -9.58 -13.59 -13.99
N PHE A 133 -9.36 -12.42 -14.61
CA PHE A 133 -8.42 -11.42 -14.10
C PHE A 133 -8.79 -10.92 -12.71
N LEU A 134 -10.06 -10.58 -12.49
CA LEU A 134 -10.53 -10.09 -11.18
C LEU A 134 -10.39 -11.17 -10.10
N ALA A 135 -10.69 -12.43 -10.43
CA ALA A 135 -10.51 -13.56 -9.51
C ALA A 135 -9.03 -13.74 -9.13
N GLU A 136 -8.11 -13.71 -10.10
CA GLU A 136 -6.65 -13.76 -9.86
C GLU A 136 -6.19 -12.60 -8.96
N MET A 137 -6.65 -11.37 -9.24
CA MET A 137 -6.33 -10.21 -8.40
C MET A 137 -6.87 -10.36 -6.98
N ALA A 138 -8.11 -10.82 -6.81
CA ALA A 138 -8.73 -11.05 -5.49
C ALA A 138 -7.98 -12.13 -4.70
N GLU A 139 -7.58 -13.23 -5.33
CA GLU A 139 -6.74 -14.25 -4.72
C GLU A 139 -5.40 -13.65 -4.28
N ARG A 140 -4.78 -12.83 -5.14
CA ARG A 140 -3.51 -12.17 -4.81
C ARG A 140 -3.63 -11.23 -3.61
N GLN A 141 -4.74 -10.52 -3.46
CA GLN A 141 -5.01 -9.69 -2.28
C GLN A 141 -5.11 -10.53 -1.01
N THR A 142 -5.80 -11.67 -1.10
CA THR A 142 -5.91 -12.62 0.02
C THR A 142 -4.55 -13.15 0.41
N ARG A 143 -3.74 -13.60 -0.57
CA ARG A 143 -2.37 -14.06 -0.34
C ARG A 143 -1.47 -12.98 0.28
N ALA A 144 -1.55 -11.74 -0.19
CA ALA A 144 -0.82 -10.62 0.41
C ALA A 144 -1.19 -10.43 1.88
N PHE A 145 -2.49 -10.42 2.16
CA PHE A 145 -2.98 -10.20 3.50
C PHE A 145 -2.59 -11.33 4.46
N ASP A 146 -2.71 -12.59 4.04
CA ASP A 146 -2.51 -13.76 4.89
C ASP A 146 -1.09 -14.29 4.96
N ALA A 147 -0.30 -14.13 3.91
CA ALA A 147 1.06 -14.62 3.83
C ALA A 147 2.09 -13.49 3.90
N ASP A 148 2.00 -12.51 3.01
CA ASP A 148 3.02 -11.46 2.85
C ASP A 148 3.04 -10.51 4.06
N LEU A 149 1.87 -10.17 4.60
CA LEU A 149 1.71 -9.18 5.67
C LEU A 149 1.44 -9.81 7.05
N ARG A 150 1.63 -11.12 7.19
CA ARG A 150 1.32 -11.88 8.42
C ARG A 150 2.11 -11.42 9.66
N PHE A 151 3.24 -10.75 9.46
CA PHE A 151 4.07 -10.24 10.54
C PHE A 151 3.48 -8.97 11.18
N ALA A 152 2.51 -8.31 10.56
CA ALA A 152 1.89 -7.08 11.06
C ALA A 152 0.59 -7.38 11.83
N GLN A 153 0.15 -6.41 12.64
CA GLN A 153 -1.22 -6.39 13.14
C GLN A 153 -2.14 -5.98 11.99
N ARG A 154 -3.20 -6.73 11.74
CA ARG A 154 -4.02 -6.57 10.54
C ARG A 154 -5.46 -6.24 10.91
N TRP A 155 -6.01 -5.26 10.22
CA TRP A 155 -7.37 -4.75 10.39
C TRP A 155 -8.07 -4.70 9.02
N GLN A 156 -9.38 -4.98 9.03
CA GLN A 156 -10.22 -4.92 7.84
C GLN A 156 -11.39 -3.95 8.05
N HIS A 157 -11.54 -3.01 7.13
CA HIS A 157 -12.60 -2.02 7.15
C HIS A 157 -13.62 -2.29 6.04
N ARG A 158 -14.90 -2.28 6.39
CA ARG A 158 -15.98 -2.32 5.42
C ARG A 158 -16.30 -0.93 4.91
N GLY A 159 -16.08 -0.66 3.63
CA GLY A 159 -16.37 0.65 3.05
C GLY A 159 -15.44 1.05 1.92
N LEU A 160 -14.96 2.30 1.97
CA LEU A 160 -14.07 2.88 0.98
C LEU A 160 -12.86 3.52 1.67
N MET A 161 -11.74 3.59 0.95
CA MET A 161 -10.51 4.22 1.43
C MET A 161 -10.17 5.42 0.53
N PRO A 162 -10.59 6.64 0.88
CA PRO A 162 -10.42 7.83 0.05
C PRO A 162 -9.02 8.44 0.13
N VAL A 163 -8.19 8.00 1.09
CA VAL A 163 -6.81 8.42 1.27
C VAL A 163 -6.00 7.21 1.73
N TYR A 164 -4.83 7.01 1.14
CA TYR A 164 -3.89 5.99 1.58
C TYR A 164 -2.82 6.61 2.47
N LEU A 165 -2.41 5.90 3.51
CA LEU A 165 -1.57 6.44 4.57
C LEU A 165 -0.42 5.48 4.89
N TRP A 166 0.76 6.05 5.10
CA TRP A 166 1.90 5.43 5.76
C TRP A 166 2.41 6.45 6.77
N ILE A 167 2.29 6.16 8.06
CA ILE A 167 2.69 7.06 9.14
C ILE A 167 3.71 6.33 10.00
N VAL A 168 4.86 6.95 10.26
CA VAL A 168 5.90 6.39 11.12
C VAL A 168 6.07 7.25 12.36
N ASP A 169 6.13 6.58 13.51
CA ASP A 169 6.40 7.16 14.83
C ASP A 169 5.48 8.33 15.24
N GLY A 170 4.39 8.56 14.51
CA GLY A 170 3.53 9.73 14.67
C GLY A 170 4.19 11.07 14.34
N GLU A 171 5.31 11.05 13.61
CA GLU A 171 6.10 12.25 13.29
C GLU A 171 6.16 12.55 11.80
N LYS A 172 6.09 11.52 10.97
CA LYS A 172 6.24 11.65 9.52
C LYS A 172 5.26 10.76 8.80
N ALA A 173 4.74 11.25 7.68
CA ALA A 173 3.80 10.49 6.88
C ALA A 173 4.09 10.64 5.38
N VAL A 174 3.79 9.57 4.65
CA VAL A 174 3.47 9.62 3.23
C VAL A 174 1.98 9.32 3.11
N PHE A 175 1.25 10.10 2.33
CA PHE A 175 -0.15 9.83 2.04
C PHE A 175 -0.45 10.03 0.57
N ALA A 176 -1.42 9.30 0.04
CA ALA A 176 -1.82 9.41 -1.35
C ALA A 176 -3.33 9.62 -1.49
N ILE A 177 -3.71 10.47 -2.44
CA ILE A 177 -5.11 10.74 -2.77
C ILE A 177 -5.40 10.08 -4.13
N PRO A 178 -6.23 9.04 -4.19
CA PRO A 178 -6.71 8.49 -5.45
C PRO A 178 -7.60 9.50 -6.17
N SER A 179 -7.31 9.76 -7.45
CA SER A 179 -8.18 10.55 -8.32
C SER A 179 -9.32 9.69 -8.83
N PHE A 180 -10.56 10.13 -8.56
CA PHE A 180 -11.77 9.54 -9.11
C PHE A 180 -11.99 10.10 -10.53
N GLY A 181 -11.33 9.50 -11.51
CA GLY A 181 -11.43 9.89 -12.91
C GLY A 181 -10.88 8.82 -13.85
N ASP A 182 -10.89 9.12 -15.16
CA ASP A 182 -10.58 8.16 -16.23
C ASP A 182 -9.16 7.59 -16.23
N GLN A 183 -8.24 8.03 -15.38
CA GLN A 183 -6.88 7.48 -15.31
C GLN A 183 -6.52 6.81 -13.98
N GLN A 184 -7.40 6.80 -12.98
CA GLN A 184 -7.12 6.22 -11.64
C GLN A 184 -5.70 6.49 -11.15
N THR A 185 -5.30 7.76 -11.27
CA THR A 185 -3.99 8.21 -10.82
C THR A 185 -4.08 8.52 -9.34
N GLU A 186 -3.14 8.04 -8.57
CA GLU A 186 -2.98 8.43 -7.17
C GLU A 186 -1.85 9.45 -7.09
N TYR A 187 -2.04 10.51 -6.31
CA TYR A 187 -1.02 11.53 -6.09
C TYR A 187 -0.50 11.44 -4.66
N GLY A 188 0.80 11.22 -4.52
CA GLY A 188 1.47 11.05 -3.24
C GLY A 188 2.01 12.38 -2.70
N PHE A 189 2.01 12.49 -1.38
CA PHE A 189 2.55 13.59 -0.61
C PHE A 189 3.37 13.05 0.54
N VAL A 190 4.45 13.74 0.90
CA VAL A 190 5.24 13.50 2.11
C VAL A 190 5.06 14.69 3.05
N THR A 191 4.92 14.43 4.34
CA THR A 191 4.80 15.47 5.36
C THR A 191 5.52 15.11 6.67
N GLU A 192 6.13 16.12 7.28
CA GLU A 192 6.67 16.12 8.65
C GLU A 192 5.95 17.18 9.51
N GLU A 193 4.87 17.78 8.99
CA GLU A 193 4.10 18.79 9.70
C GLU A 193 3.25 18.12 10.78
N GLN A 194 3.60 18.36 12.04
CA GLN A 194 2.96 17.72 13.19
C GLN A 194 1.43 17.82 13.18
N GLY A 195 0.87 19.00 12.86
CA GLY A 195 -0.59 19.19 12.79
C GLY A 195 -1.25 18.27 11.76
N LEU A 196 -0.63 18.12 10.58
CA LEU A 196 -1.13 17.23 9.53
C LEU A 196 -0.94 15.76 9.89
N VAL A 197 0.22 15.37 10.43
CA VAL A 197 0.48 13.98 10.85
C VAL A 197 -0.53 13.53 11.92
N GLN A 198 -0.83 14.38 12.91
CA GLN A 198 -1.84 14.09 13.92
C GLN A 198 -3.26 13.99 13.34
N ALA A 199 -3.58 14.82 12.33
CA ALA A 199 -4.84 14.70 11.61
C ALA A 199 -4.95 13.36 10.85
N LEU A 200 -3.88 12.92 10.19
CA LEU A 200 -3.82 11.63 9.50
C LEU A 200 -3.92 10.45 10.47
N LEU A 201 -3.27 10.52 11.64
CA LEU A 201 -3.44 9.53 12.72
C LEU A 201 -4.87 9.48 13.25
N SER A 202 -5.54 10.64 13.35
CA SER A 202 -6.95 10.72 13.76
C SER A 202 -7.86 10.06 12.72
N VAL A 203 -7.57 10.22 11.43
CA VAL A 203 -8.25 9.51 10.34
C VAL A 203 -8.04 8.01 10.46
N TRP A 204 -6.81 7.55 10.65
CA TRP A 204 -6.49 6.14 10.85
C TRP A 204 -7.25 5.56 12.05
N SER A 205 -7.25 6.25 13.19
CA SER A 205 -7.91 5.81 14.43
C SER A 205 -9.40 5.61 14.22
N ARG A 206 -10.07 6.55 13.52
CA ARG A 206 -11.49 6.45 13.19
C ARG A 206 -11.83 5.24 12.31
N TYR A 207 -10.94 4.86 11.41
CA TYR A 207 -11.15 3.64 10.63
C TYR A 207 -10.99 2.39 11.50
N VAL A 208 -9.96 2.35 12.33
CA VAL A 208 -9.68 1.19 13.20
C VAL A 208 -10.80 0.96 14.21
N GLU A 209 -11.40 2.01 14.76
CA GLU A 209 -12.59 1.92 15.64
C GLU A 209 -13.78 1.19 14.99
N ARG A 210 -13.85 1.20 13.66
CA ARG A 210 -14.92 0.59 12.85
C ARG A 210 -14.44 -0.62 12.06
N ALA A 211 -13.22 -1.08 12.30
CA ALA A 211 -12.59 -2.17 11.59
C ALA A 211 -12.58 -3.43 12.45
N ASP A 212 -12.62 -4.58 11.79
CA ASP A 212 -12.47 -5.87 12.43
C ASP A 212 -10.98 -6.21 12.51
N ARG A 213 -10.52 -6.53 13.72
CA ARG A 213 -9.15 -7.04 13.92
C ARG A 213 -9.09 -8.49 13.47
N VAL A 214 -8.13 -8.79 12.60
CA VAL A 214 -7.90 -10.17 12.17
C VAL A 214 -6.96 -10.85 13.16
N ALA A 215 -7.45 -11.89 13.82
CA ALA A 215 -6.63 -12.68 14.73
C ALA A 215 -5.40 -13.22 13.97
N SER A 216 -4.22 -13.01 14.52
CA SER A 216 -3.01 -13.70 14.05
C SER A 216 -3.24 -15.20 14.21
N GLY A 217 -3.30 -15.93 13.10
CA GLY A 217 -3.28 -17.40 13.12
C GLY A 217 -2.06 -17.92 13.87
N PRO A 218 -2.09 -19.16 14.39
CA PRO A 218 -1.07 -19.66 15.29
C PRO A 218 0.32 -19.52 14.65
N SER A 219 1.18 -18.79 15.33
CA SER A 219 2.61 -18.76 15.05
C SER A 219 3.10 -20.20 15.01
N LEU A 220 3.64 -20.64 13.88
CA LEU A 220 4.40 -21.89 13.80
C LEU A 220 5.62 -21.74 14.71
N VAL A 221 5.45 -22.07 15.98
CA VAL A 221 6.54 -22.31 16.92
C VAL A 221 7.30 -23.48 16.32
N LYS A 222 8.55 -23.24 15.91
CA LYS A 222 9.45 -24.29 15.47
C LYS A 222 9.50 -25.34 16.58
N ALA A 223 9.06 -26.56 16.26
CA ALA A 223 9.35 -27.73 17.07
C ALA A 223 10.87 -27.81 17.22
N SER A 224 11.31 -27.88 18.47
CA SER A 224 12.72 -27.98 18.88
C SER A 224 13.31 -29.32 18.46
#